data_AF-A0A8T5AZA4-F1
#
_entry.id   AF-A0A8T5AZA4-F1
#
_cell.length_a   1.000
_cell.length_b   1.000
_cell.length_c   1.000
_cell.angle_alpha   90.00
_cell.angle_beta   90.00
_cell.angle_gamma   90.00
#
_symmetry.space_group_name_H-M   'P 1'
#
loop_
_entity.id
_entity.type
_entity.pdbx_description
1 polymer ?
#
loop_
_entity_poly.entity_id
_entity_poly.type
_entity_poly.pdbx_seq_one_letter_code
_entity_poly.pdbx_strand_id
1 'polypeptide(L)' 'VFLPPVYYPEEILGELRWVAIMFPTSNAAGLIRAYSGLATFQGRMILIRWLVFLLMMVASILLVMFKARWREI' A
#
# COMPACT_ATOMS: atom_id res chain seq x y z
N VAL A 1 -8.59 -6.02 -21.03
CA VAL A 1 -8.37 -6.94 -19.89
C VAL A 1 -9.34 -6.54 -18.79
N PHE A 2 -10.16 -7.48 -18.29
CA PHE A 2 -11.00 -7.20 -17.12
C PHE A 2 -10.09 -7.15 -15.89
N LEU A 3 -9.96 -5.98 -15.29
CA LEU A 3 -9.21 -5.82 -14.06
C LEU A 3 -10.15 -6.12 -12.88
N PRO A 4 -9.79 -7.00 -11.95
CA PRO A 4 -10.54 -7.11 -10.69
C PRO A 4 -10.66 -5.74 -10.01
N PRO A 5 -11.79 -5.43 -9.34
CA PRO A 5 -12.03 -4.11 -8.73
C PRO A 5 -10.91 -3.61 -7.83
N VAL A 6 -10.20 -4.53 -7.16
CA VAL A 6 -9.05 -4.24 -6.29
C VAL A 6 -7.89 -3.56 -7.03
N TYR A 7 -7.76 -3.78 -8.35
CA TYR A 7 -6.70 -3.22 -9.18
C TYR A 7 -7.13 -1.95 -9.91
N TYR A 8 -8.34 -1.45 -9.66
CA TYR A 8 -8.81 -0.28 -10.38
C TYR A 8 -7.84 0.91 -10.29
N PRO A 9 -7.72 1.69 -11.38
CA PRO A 9 -6.83 2.84 -11.41
C PRO A 9 -7.12 3.80 -10.25
N GLU A 10 -6.10 4.08 -9.44
CA GLU A 10 -6.16 5.07 -8.35
C GLU A 10 -6.37 6.49 -8.89
N GLU A 11 -6.15 6.70 -10.19
CA GLU A 11 -6.47 7.92 -10.93
C GLU A 11 -7.96 8.29 -10.88
N ILE A 12 -8.84 7.30 -10.68
CA ILE A 12 -10.30 7.51 -10.56
C ILE A 12 -10.63 8.33 -9.30
N LEU A 13 -9.75 8.32 -8.29
CA LEU A 13 -9.94 9.06 -7.04
C LEU A 13 -9.69 10.58 -7.20
N GLY A 14 -9.18 11.03 -8.35
CA GLY A 14 -8.91 12.44 -8.62
C GLY A 14 -8.02 13.08 -7.54
N GLU A 15 -8.48 14.18 -6.95
CA GLU A 15 -7.79 14.91 -5.88
C GLU A 15 -7.54 14.07 -4.62
N LEU A 16 -8.29 12.98 -4.42
CA LEU A 16 -8.14 12.09 -3.27
C LEU A 16 -7.13 10.96 -3.53
N ARG A 17 -6.45 10.94 -4.68
CA ARG A 17 -5.49 9.88 -5.04
C ARG A 17 -4.39 9.68 -4.00
N TRP A 18 -3.97 10.75 -3.32
CA TRP A 18 -2.95 10.66 -2.28
C TRP A 18 -3.36 9.74 -1.12
N VAL A 19 -4.66 9.62 -0.84
CA VAL A 19 -5.20 8.76 0.23
C VAL A 19 -4.91 7.29 -0.08
N ALA A 20 -4.92 6.89 -1.36
CA ALA A 20 -4.61 5.52 -1.77
C ALA A 20 -3.19 5.10 -1.37
N ILE A 21 -2.25 6.04 -1.24
CA ILE A 21 -0.87 5.75 -0.81
C ILE A 21 -0.82 5.29 0.65
N MET A 22 -1.80 5.64 1.46
CA MET A 22 -1.84 5.25 2.89
C MET A 22 -2.24 3.79 3.09
N PHE A 23 -2.91 3.17 2.11
CA PHE A 23 -3.47 1.83 2.28
C PHE A 23 -2.54 0.75 1.71
N PRO A 24 -2.17 -0.28 2.49
CA PRO A 24 -1.28 -1.34 2.01
C PRO A 24 -1.88 -2.11 0.83
N THR A 25 -3.20 -2.25 0.76
CA THR A 25 -3.91 -2.92 -0.35
C THR A 25 -3.77 -2.16 -1.68
N SER A 26 -3.91 -0.84 -1.66
CA SER A 26 -3.70 0.02 -2.83
C SER A 26 -2.24 0.03 -3.30
N ASN A 27 -1.28 0.02 -2.35
CA ASN A 27 0.13 -0.13 -2.67
C ASN A 27 0.43 -1.50 -3.32
N ALA A 28 -0.19 -2.58 -2.82
CA ALA A 28 -0.05 -3.93 -3.36
C ALA A 28 -0.61 -4.00 -4.79
N ALA A 29 -1.81 -3.47 -4.99
CA ALA A 29 -2.47 -3.43 -6.28
C ALA A 29 -1.63 -2.67 -7.32
N GLY A 30 -1.03 -1.53 -6.94
CA GLY A 30 -0.14 -0.77 -7.82
C GLY A 30 1.14 -1.52 -8.19
N LEU A 31 1.78 -2.20 -7.24
CA LEU A 31 2.96 -3.03 -7.53
C LEU A 31 2.62 -4.20 -8.46
N ILE A 32 1.51 -4.89 -8.21
CA ILE A 32 1.06 -6.00 -9.07
C ILE A 32 0.80 -5.47 -10.48
N ARG A 33 0.12 -4.32 -10.64
CA ARG A 33 -0.06 -3.69 -11.96
C ARG A 33 1.27 -3.34 -12.63
N ALA A 34 2.26 -2.86 -11.87
CA ALA A 34 3.59 -2.55 -12.38
C ALA A 34 4.28 -3.81 -12.93
N TYR A 35 4.33 -4.89 -12.14
CA TYR A 35 5.02 -6.13 -12.51
C TYR A 35 4.26 -6.96 -13.54
N SER A 36 2.94 -6.85 -13.61
CA SER A 36 2.11 -7.47 -14.65
C SER A 36 2.10 -6.68 -15.97
N GLY A 37 2.81 -5.54 -16.05
CA GLY A 37 2.83 -4.69 -17.25
C GLY A 37 1.50 -3.96 -17.54
N LEU A 38 0.60 -3.88 -16.56
CA LEU A 38 -0.71 -3.24 -16.68
C LEU A 38 -0.66 -1.73 -16.38
N ALA A 39 0.43 -1.25 -15.78
CA ALA A 39 0.68 0.17 -15.54
C ALA A 39 2.18 0.46 -15.52
N THR A 40 2.57 1.61 -16.07
CA THR A 40 3.95 2.09 -16.06
C THR A 40 4.14 3.13 -14.97
N PHE A 41 5.00 2.82 -14.00
CA PHE A 41 5.33 3.74 -12.90
C PHE A 41 6.79 4.12 -12.95
N GLN A 42 7.11 5.33 -12.50
CA GLN A 42 8.50 5.73 -12.26
C GLN A 42 9.11 4.85 -11.17
N GLY A 43 10.39 4.49 -11.29
CA GLY A 43 11.09 3.65 -10.30
C GLY A 43 11.03 4.18 -8.87
N ARG A 44 11.03 5.52 -8.71
CA ARG A 44 10.81 6.19 -7.42
C ARG A 44 9.46 5.81 -6.78
N MET A 45 8.38 5.73 -7.58
CA MET A 45 7.05 5.38 -7.08
C MET A 45 7.00 3.91 -6.63
N ILE A 46 7.66 3.01 -7.36
CA ILE A 46 7.77 1.59 -6.99
C ILE A 46 8.48 1.46 -5.62
N LEU A 47 9.57 2.21 -5.43
CA LEU A 47 10.30 2.24 -4.16
C LEU A 47 9.44 2.77 -3.00
N ILE A 48 8.69 3.87 -3.21
CA ILE A 48 7.79 4.42 -2.18
C ILE A 48 6.75 3.39 -1.74
N ARG A 49 6.12 2.67 -2.67
CA ARG A 49 5.11 1.63 -2.33
C ARG A 49 5.70 0.52 -1.45
N TRP A 50 6.95 0.10 -1.71
CA TRP A 50 7.66 -0.86 -0.85
C TRP A 50 7.99 -0.30 0.53
N LEU A 51 8.43 0.96 0.61
CA LEU A 51 8.71 1.62 1.88
C LEU A 51 7.45 1.75 2.74
N VAL A 52 6.28 2.02 2.13
CA VAL A 52 5.00 2.04 2.85
C VAL A 52 4.70 0.69 3.51
N PHE A 53 4.96 -0.43 2.84
CA PHE A 53 4.80 -1.75 3.46
C PHE A 53 5.72 -1.97 4.65
N LEU A 54 7.00 -1.63 4.50
CA LEU A 54 7.96 -1.79 5.57
C LEU A 54 7.57 -0.93 6.77
N LEU A 55 7.16 0.31 6.54
CA LEU A 55 6.69 1.23 7.58
C LEU A 55 5.42 0.72 8.27
N MET A 56 4.45 0.22 7.51
CA MET A 56 3.21 -0.32 8.07
C MET A 56 3.44 -1.60 8.89
N MET A 57 4.37 -2.45 8.44
CA MET A 57 4.78 -3.64 9.17
C MET A 57 5.42 -3.27 10.51
N VAL A 58 6.41 -2.36 10.49
CA VAL A 58 7.07 -1.87 11.70
C VAL A 58 6.06 -1.22 12.65
N ALA A 59 5.18 -0.36 12.14
CA ALA A 59 4.14 0.28 12.94
C ALA A 59 3.20 -0.75 13.59
N SER A 60 2.77 -1.76 12.84
CA SER A 60 1.92 -2.84 13.35
C SER A 60 2.62 -3.67 14.42
N ILE A 61 3.91 -3.99 14.24
CA ILE A 61 4.73 -4.67 15.24
C ILE A 61 4.81 -3.85 16.52
N LEU A 62 5.11 -2.55 16.42
CA LEU A 62 5.19 -1.65 17.58
C LEU A 62 3.85 -1.54 18.31
N LEU A 63 2.74 -1.43 17.57
CA LEU A 63 1.39 -1.40 18.13
C LEU A 63 1.05 -2.70 18.87
N VAL A 64 1.41 -3.86 18.29
CA VAL A 64 1.21 -5.16 18.93
C VAL A 64 2.07 -5.27 20.18
N MET A 65 3.35 -4.91 20.13
CA MET A 65 4.23 -4.93 21.31
C MET A 65 3.69 -4.06 22.44
N PHE A 66 3.23 -2.84 22.13
CA PHE A 66 2.67 -1.93 23.13
C PHE A 66 1.36 -2.47 23.73
N LYS A 67 0.44 -2.95 22.88
CA LYS A 67 -0.84 -3.49 23.32
C LYS A 67 -0.74 -4.84 24.04
N ALA A 68 0.20 -5.68 23.65
CA ALA A 68 0.46 -6.96 24.32
C ALA A 68 0.97 -6.74 25.75
N ARG A 69 1.91 -5.79 25.94
CA ARG A 69 2.39 -5.42 27.28
C ARG A 69 1.29 -4.83 28.17
N TRP A 70 0.31 -4.15 27.60
CA TRP A 70 -0.84 -3.64 28.36
C TRP A 70 -1.67 -4.75 29.03
N ARG A 71 -1.65 -5.99 28.51
CA ARG A 71 -2.41 -7.11 29.07
C ARG A 71 -1.65 -7.92 30.11
N GLU A 72 -0.36 -7.67 30.28
CA GLU A 72 0.51 -8.37 31.25
C GLU A 72 0.77 -7.57 32.53
N ILE A 73 0.23 -6.34 32.63
CA ILE A 73 0.29 -5.46 33.81
C ILE A 73 -1.10 -5.36 34.44
#